data_AF-A0A8H6I6Q9-F1
#
_entry.id   AF-A0A8H6I6Q9-F1
#
_cell.length_a   1.000
_cell.length_b   1.000
_cell.length_c   1.000
_cell.angle_alpha   90.00
_cell.angle_beta   90.00
_cell.angle_gamma   90.00
#
_symmetry.space_group_name_H-M   'P 1'
#
loop_
_entity.id
_entity.type
_entity.pdbx_description
1 polymer ?
#
loop_
_entity_poly.entity_id
_entity_poly.type
_entity_poly.pdbx_seq_one_letter_code
_entity_poly.pdbx_strand_id
1 'polypeptide(L)'
;MSSQRRGSSSSSSSSTDLQWLQRKYKSLAPLDRSNPWRAGCPRPLPNSYWATPRLVACEYPCSTDLLRVGRTANLLPYESILCKRATLLGIDPTAIEYHRFPIRDRCLPKTTDLLDLVFETVSAIHCRGGIGRTGLVVGCWLTECGAAKDGEEALRIISNEWRSVEKFKRYPHSPETGPQFDFVAKFCPRELQSL
;
A
#
# COMPACT_ATOMS: atom_id res chain seq x y z
N MET A 1 -14.87 29.00 49.07
CA MET A 1 -14.33 27.67 48.72
C MET A 1 -14.99 27.22 47.42
N SER A 2 -14.36 27.50 46.28
CA SER A 2 -14.79 27.03 44.95
C SER A 2 -13.54 26.83 44.09
N SER A 3 -13.19 25.58 43.81
CA SER A 3 -12.15 25.25 42.83
C SER A 3 -12.81 24.56 41.65
N GLN A 4 -12.65 25.19 40.49
CA GLN A 4 -13.18 24.78 39.19
C GLN A 4 -12.43 23.57 38.61
N ARG A 5 -13.18 22.85 37.78
CA ARG A 5 -12.79 21.71 36.94
C ARG A 5 -11.70 22.12 35.94
N ARG A 6 -10.66 21.29 35.78
CA ARG A 6 -9.78 21.30 34.61
C ARG A 6 -10.28 20.25 33.62
N GLY A 7 -10.80 20.71 32.48
CA GLY A 7 -10.93 19.90 31.28
C GLY A 7 -9.59 19.90 30.55
N SER A 8 -9.12 18.72 30.17
CA SER A 8 -7.94 18.53 29.32
C SER A 8 -8.40 18.35 27.87
N SER A 9 -7.85 19.23 27.03
CA SER A 9 -8.09 19.48 25.62
C SER A 9 -7.62 18.36 24.70
N SER A 10 -8.46 18.07 23.70
CA SER A 10 -8.23 17.22 22.53
C SER A 10 -7.20 17.80 21.56
N SER A 11 -6.29 16.94 21.09
CA SER A 11 -5.23 17.19 20.12
C SER A 11 -5.75 17.33 18.68
N SER A 12 -5.48 18.47 18.04
CA SER A 12 -5.92 18.84 16.68
C SER A 12 -4.75 18.97 15.69
N SER A 13 -3.85 17.98 15.62
CA SER A 13 -2.58 18.06 14.86
C SER A 13 -2.49 17.18 13.60
N SER A 14 -3.52 16.41 13.22
CA SER A 14 -3.37 15.39 12.15
C SER A 14 -3.61 15.88 10.72
N SER A 15 -4.38 16.96 10.51
CA SER A 15 -4.84 17.35 9.16
C SER A 15 -3.83 18.22 8.40
N THR A 16 -3.13 19.11 9.10
CA THR A 16 -2.14 20.04 8.52
C THR A 16 -0.88 19.33 8.04
N ASP A 17 -0.46 18.28 8.74
CA ASP A 17 0.77 17.54 8.43
C ASP A 17 0.61 16.73 7.14
N LEU A 18 -0.52 16.05 6.97
CA LEU A 18 -0.84 15.28 5.75
C LEU A 18 -0.90 16.16 4.49
N GLN A 19 -1.49 17.35 4.60
CA GLN A 19 -1.55 18.29 3.48
C GLN A 19 -0.18 18.87 3.11
N TRP A 20 0.71 19.08 4.09
CA TRP A 20 2.09 19.52 3.83
C TRP A 20 2.91 18.43 3.15
N LEU A 21 2.79 17.18 3.61
CA LEU A 21 3.47 16.02 3.04
C LEU A 21 3.01 15.73 1.61
N GLN A 22 1.71 15.79 1.35
CA GLN A 22 1.16 15.62 0.00
C GLN A 22 1.65 16.73 -0.94
N ARG A 23 1.73 17.98 -0.47
CA ARG A 23 2.33 19.10 -1.23
C ARG A 23 3.82 18.89 -1.49
N LYS A 24 4.57 18.44 -0.48
CA LYS A 24 6.00 18.11 -0.62
C LYS A 24 6.21 16.99 -1.63
N TYR A 25 5.40 15.93 -1.58
CA TYR A 25 5.46 14.83 -2.56
C TYR A 25 5.07 15.28 -3.97
N LYS A 26 4.02 16.09 -4.12
CA LYS A 26 3.64 16.71 -5.41
C LYS A 26 4.69 17.70 -5.93
N SER A 27 5.49 18.31 -5.05
CA SER A 27 6.58 19.23 -5.41
C SER A 27 7.89 18.52 -5.79
N LEU A 28 8.01 17.22 -5.48
CA LEU A 28 9.04 16.39 -6.11
C LEU A 28 8.63 16.28 -7.58
N ALA A 29 9.41 16.90 -8.47
CA ALA A 29 9.11 17.10 -9.88
C ALA A 29 8.53 15.85 -10.58
N PRO A 30 7.74 16.01 -11.67
CA PRO A 30 7.26 14.89 -12.46
C PRO A 30 8.44 14.01 -12.81
N LEU A 31 8.37 12.74 -12.43
CA LEU A 31 9.43 11.75 -12.62
C LEU A 31 10.08 11.97 -13.99
N ASP A 32 11.34 12.40 -13.96
CA ASP A 32 12.21 12.36 -15.13
C ASP A 32 12.01 10.98 -15.78
N ARG A 33 11.65 11.00 -17.07
CA ARG A 33 11.27 9.82 -17.86
C ARG A 33 12.42 8.83 -18.04
N SER A 34 13.58 9.09 -17.44
CA SER A 34 14.62 8.13 -17.16
C SER A 34 14.62 7.75 -15.67
N ASN A 35 13.80 6.77 -15.27
CA ASN A 35 13.74 6.31 -13.86
C ASN A 35 15.12 5.74 -13.44
N PRO A 36 15.95 6.46 -12.67
CA PRO A 36 17.29 5.98 -12.27
C PRO A 36 17.17 4.79 -11.30
N TRP A 37 15.99 4.60 -10.70
CA TRP A 37 15.70 3.58 -9.70
C TRP A 37 15.18 2.26 -10.31
N ARG A 38 14.82 2.23 -11.60
CA ARG A 38 14.65 0.96 -12.34
C ARG A 38 15.98 0.22 -12.47
N ALA A 39 17.08 0.96 -12.54
CA ALA A 39 18.42 0.45 -12.72
C ALA A 39 19.14 0.31 -11.35
N GLY A 40 18.71 -0.63 -10.51
CA GLY A 40 19.56 -1.01 -9.37
C GLY A 40 18.89 -1.60 -8.14
N CYS A 41 17.57 -1.46 -7.95
CA CYS A 41 16.89 -2.15 -6.85
C CYS A 41 16.48 -3.56 -7.31
N PRO A 42 17.19 -4.63 -6.89
CA PRO A 42 16.74 -5.99 -7.16
C PRO A 42 15.34 -6.19 -6.58
N ARG A 43 14.56 -7.07 -7.22
CA ARG A 43 13.23 -7.42 -6.73
C ARG A 43 13.34 -7.93 -5.30
N PRO A 44 12.57 -7.39 -4.34
CA PRO A 44 12.72 -7.76 -2.94
C PRO A 44 12.23 -9.19 -2.70
N LEU A 45 11.19 -9.63 -3.43
CA LEU A 45 10.62 -10.99 -3.36
C LEU A 45 10.19 -11.48 -4.77
N PRO A 46 10.15 -12.80 -5.04
CA PRO A 46 9.79 -13.33 -6.37
C PRO A 46 8.40 -12.92 -6.85
N ASN A 47 7.42 -12.92 -5.95
CA ASN A 47 6.04 -12.50 -6.20
C ASN A 47 5.77 -11.05 -5.74
N SER A 48 6.65 -10.13 -6.14
CA SER A 48 6.53 -8.70 -5.81
C SER A 48 7.06 -7.80 -6.92
N TYR A 49 6.68 -6.52 -6.86
CA TYR A 49 7.24 -5.45 -7.67
C TYR A 49 7.27 -4.13 -6.88
N TRP A 50 8.14 -3.21 -7.30
CA TRP A 50 8.17 -1.83 -6.79
C TRP A 50 7.14 -1.00 -7.55
N ALA A 51 6.11 -0.51 -6.86
CA ALA A 51 5.13 0.42 -7.43
C ALA A 51 5.70 1.85 -7.49
N THR A 52 6.46 2.22 -6.47
CA THR A 52 7.32 3.41 -6.41
C THR A 52 8.65 3.00 -5.76
N PRO A 53 9.68 3.86 -5.74
CA PRO A 53 10.92 3.56 -5.01
C PRO A 53 10.74 3.31 -3.50
N ARG A 54 9.58 3.64 -2.93
CA ARG A 54 9.26 3.44 -1.50
C ARG A 54 8.08 2.52 -1.24
N LEU A 55 7.36 2.07 -2.27
CA LEU A 55 6.20 1.21 -2.11
C LEU A 55 6.41 -0.11 -2.84
N VAL A 56 6.50 -1.20 -2.08
CA VAL A 56 6.50 -2.56 -2.62
C VAL A 56 5.10 -3.15 -2.60
N ALA A 57 4.70 -3.71 -3.72
CA ALA A 57 3.50 -4.54 -3.87
C ALA A 57 3.91 -6.00 -3.85
N CYS A 58 3.41 -6.79 -2.90
CA CYS A 58 3.86 -8.17 -2.73
C CYS A 58 2.74 -9.16 -2.38
N GLU A 59 3.04 -10.44 -2.59
CA GLU A 59 2.30 -11.54 -2.00
C GLU A 59 2.51 -11.62 -0.49
N TYR A 60 1.49 -12.11 0.22
CA TYR A 60 1.60 -12.35 1.64
C TYR A 60 2.80 -13.26 1.96
N PRO A 61 3.76 -12.81 2.80
CA PRO A 61 5.03 -13.51 3.02
C PRO A 61 4.94 -14.92 3.61
N CYS A 62 3.77 -15.38 4.07
CA CYS A 62 3.61 -16.72 4.63
C CYS A 62 2.92 -17.71 3.66
N SER A 63 2.75 -17.36 2.37
CA SER A 63 2.12 -18.28 1.41
C SER A 63 3.05 -19.44 1.00
N THR A 64 4.37 -19.28 1.08
CA THR A 64 5.32 -20.25 0.51
C THR A 64 5.95 -21.23 1.50
N ASP A 65 6.10 -20.94 2.80
CA ASP A 65 6.96 -21.83 3.63
C ASP A 65 6.55 -22.28 5.04
N LEU A 66 5.50 -21.79 5.72
CA LEU A 66 5.31 -22.24 7.13
C LEU A 66 3.88 -22.43 7.66
N LEU A 67 2.84 -22.40 6.83
CA LEU A 67 1.50 -22.78 7.29
C LEU A 67 0.71 -23.48 6.17
N ARG A 68 1.04 -24.77 5.97
CA ARG A 68 0.09 -25.77 5.49
C ARG A 68 -1.05 -26.03 6.50
N VAL A 69 -1.02 -25.34 7.64
CA VAL A 69 -2.03 -25.33 8.69
C VAL A 69 -2.81 -24.02 8.58
N GLY A 70 -3.96 -24.03 7.92
CA GLY A 70 -4.83 -22.86 7.89
C GLY A 70 -5.69 -22.68 6.64
N ARG A 71 -6.30 -23.76 6.13
CA ARG A 71 -7.55 -23.61 5.35
C ARG A 71 -8.73 -23.18 6.25
N THR A 72 -8.49 -23.06 7.56
CA THR A 72 -9.44 -22.61 8.57
C THR A 72 -8.71 -21.68 9.53
N ALA A 73 -9.38 -20.58 9.86
CA ALA A 73 -8.95 -19.62 10.86
C ALA A 73 -8.69 -20.34 12.19
N ASN A 74 -7.43 -20.34 12.63
CA ASN A 74 -7.02 -20.41 14.04
C ASN A 74 -5.67 -19.71 14.10
N LEU A 75 -5.74 -18.39 14.01
CA LEU A 75 -4.64 -17.50 13.66
C LEU A 75 -4.03 -16.92 14.93
N LEU A 76 -2.73 -17.15 15.12
CA LEU A 76 -1.92 -16.12 15.75
C LEU A 76 -2.14 -14.80 14.98
N PRO A 77 -2.40 -13.66 15.63
CA PRO A 77 -2.50 -12.37 14.97
C PRO A 77 -1.27 -12.14 14.08
N TYR A 78 -1.46 -11.61 12.87
CA TYR A 78 -0.36 -11.43 11.91
C TYR A 78 0.79 -10.63 12.52
N GLU A 79 0.46 -9.67 13.38
CA GLU A 79 1.39 -8.86 14.17
C GLU A 79 2.39 -9.74 14.91
N SER A 80 1.96 -10.85 15.51
CA SER A 80 2.87 -11.77 16.20
C SER A 80 3.82 -12.51 15.26
N ILE A 81 3.37 -12.83 14.04
CA ILE A 81 4.20 -13.46 13.01
C ILE A 81 5.20 -12.44 12.46
N LEU A 82 4.73 -11.22 12.23
CA LEU A 82 5.52 -10.09 11.77
C LEU A 82 6.62 -9.74 12.78
N CYS A 83 6.29 -9.59 14.06
CA CYS A 83 7.25 -9.32 15.13
C CYS A 83 8.30 -10.43 15.21
N LYS A 84 7.89 -11.70 15.22
CA LYS A 84 8.85 -12.83 15.24
C LYS A 84 9.80 -12.80 14.06
N ARG A 85 9.29 -12.54 12.85
CA ARG A 85 10.12 -12.46 11.64
C ARG A 85 11.04 -11.23 11.66
N ALA A 86 10.55 -10.08 12.10
CA ALA A 86 11.34 -8.87 12.25
C ALA A 86 12.53 -9.11 13.20
N THR A 87 12.27 -9.68 14.37
CA THR A 87 13.32 -10.03 15.34
C THR A 87 14.34 -11.00 14.76
N LEU A 88 13.91 -12.04 14.02
CA LEU A 88 14.83 -12.98 13.36
C LEU A 88 15.73 -12.32 12.31
N LEU A 89 15.26 -11.23 11.70
CA LEU A 89 16.00 -10.45 10.70
C LEU A 89 16.78 -9.28 11.33
N GLY A 90 16.82 -9.17 12.67
CA GLY A 90 17.49 -8.08 13.38
C GLY A 90 16.78 -6.73 13.26
N ILE A 91 15.51 -6.72 12.87
CA ILE A 91 14.67 -5.52 12.79
C ILE A 91 13.92 -5.38 14.11
N ASP A 92 13.99 -4.19 14.72
CA ASP A 92 13.19 -3.85 15.89
C ASP A 92 11.69 -3.87 15.52
N PRO A 93 10.87 -4.75 16.12
CA PRO A 93 9.44 -4.80 15.82
C PRO A 93 8.70 -3.49 16.14
N THR A 94 9.20 -2.68 17.07
CA THR A 94 8.59 -1.39 17.42
C THR A 94 8.79 -0.33 16.35
N ALA A 95 9.75 -0.54 15.44
CA ALA A 95 9.97 0.31 14.26
C ALA A 95 9.06 -0.04 13.08
N ILE A 96 8.17 -1.03 13.22
CA ILE A 96 7.26 -1.48 12.15
C ILE A 96 5.83 -1.05 12.47
N GLU A 97 5.27 -0.20 11.62
CA GLU A 97 3.85 0.14 11.66
C GLU A 97 3.04 -0.86 10.82
N TYR A 98 1.98 -1.41 11.41
CA TYR A 98 1.09 -2.34 10.73
C TYR A 98 -0.34 -1.82 10.76
N HIS A 99 -0.94 -1.70 9.57
CA HIS A 99 -2.32 -1.27 9.39
C HIS A 99 -3.12 -2.32 8.62
N ARG A 100 -4.35 -2.57 9.07
CA ARG A 100 -5.25 -3.56 8.46
C ARG A 100 -6.49 -2.90 7.89
N PHE A 101 -6.59 -2.91 6.55
CA PHE A 101 -7.78 -2.47 5.82
C PHE A 101 -8.47 -3.68 5.20
N PRO A 102 -9.53 -4.22 5.83
CA PRO A 102 -10.16 -5.45 5.37
C PRO A 102 -10.90 -5.25 4.04
N ILE A 103 -10.39 -5.88 2.99
CA ILE A 103 -11.06 -6.00 1.69
C ILE A 103 -11.35 -7.49 1.44
N ARG A 104 -12.63 -7.83 1.25
CA ARG A 104 -13.05 -9.20 0.91
C ARG A 104 -12.38 -9.64 -0.40
N ASP A 105 -12.07 -10.93 -0.52
CA ASP A 105 -11.37 -11.43 -1.69
C ASP A 105 -12.12 -11.11 -2.99
N ARG A 106 -11.38 -10.69 -4.03
CA ARG A 106 -11.89 -10.28 -5.34
C ARG A 106 -12.95 -9.16 -5.32
N CYS A 107 -13.10 -8.46 -4.20
CA CYS A 107 -14.06 -7.36 -4.03
C CYS A 107 -13.39 -5.99 -4.06
N LEU A 108 -14.23 -4.96 -4.07
CA LEU A 108 -13.84 -3.56 -3.90
C LEU A 108 -13.71 -3.23 -2.40
N PRO A 109 -12.87 -2.24 -2.04
CA PRO A 109 -12.88 -1.69 -0.69
C PRO A 109 -14.23 -0.99 -0.42
N LYS A 110 -14.64 -0.98 0.86
CA LYS A 110 -15.82 -0.20 1.29
C LYS A 110 -15.49 1.29 1.45
N THR A 111 -14.26 1.58 1.84
CA THR A 111 -13.73 2.92 2.08
C THR A 111 -12.32 3.01 1.49
N THR A 112 -11.89 4.23 1.17
CA THR A 112 -10.54 4.49 0.63
C THR A 112 -9.58 5.01 1.69
N ASP A 113 -9.91 4.88 2.99
CA ASP A 113 -9.13 5.38 4.13
C ASP A 113 -7.66 4.92 4.13
N LEU A 114 -7.38 3.76 3.53
CA LEU A 114 -6.02 3.25 3.36
C LEU A 114 -5.11 4.19 2.55
N LEU A 115 -5.70 5.05 1.70
CA LEU A 115 -4.99 6.04 0.91
C LEU A 115 -4.64 7.29 1.72
N ASP A 116 -5.10 7.41 2.96
CA ASP A 116 -4.67 8.48 3.87
C ASP A 116 -3.29 8.17 4.46
N LEU A 117 -2.81 6.93 4.33
CA LEU A 117 -1.46 6.57 4.73
C LEU A 117 -0.45 7.17 3.76
N VAL A 118 0.40 8.04 4.29
CA VAL A 118 1.56 8.54 3.54
C VAL A 118 2.67 7.52 3.66
N PHE A 119 3.08 6.92 2.54
CA PHE A 119 4.26 6.05 2.48
C PHE A 119 5.55 6.89 2.47
N GLU A 120 5.79 7.65 3.53
CA GLU A 120 7.02 8.41 3.73
C GLU A 120 8.24 7.51 3.85
N THR A 121 8.06 6.34 4.46
CA THR A 121 9.05 5.29 4.62
C THR A 121 8.82 4.17 3.62
N VAL A 122 9.81 3.27 3.50
CA VAL A 122 9.65 2.07 2.68
C VAL A 122 8.51 1.22 3.25
N SER A 123 7.49 1.03 2.44
CA SER A 123 6.21 0.44 2.84
C SER A 123 5.87 -0.75 1.95
N ALA A 124 5.18 -1.74 2.52
CA ALA A 124 4.73 -2.93 1.82
C ALA A 124 3.22 -3.06 1.86
N ILE A 125 2.59 -3.20 0.69
CA ILE A 125 1.17 -3.53 0.56
C ILE A 125 1.05 -4.96 0.05
N HIS A 126 0.27 -5.75 0.77
CA HIS A 126 0.01 -7.13 0.40
C HIS A 126 -1.46 -7.49 0.58
N CYS A 127 -1.88 -8.49 -0.18
CA CYS A 127 -3.04 -9.31 0.12
C CYS A 127 -2.60 -10.77 0.09
N ARG A 128 -3.50 -11.73 0.31
CA ARG A 128 -3.12 -13.16 0.33
C ARG A 128 -2.33 -13.56 -0.91
N GLY A 129 -2.84 -13.20 -2.09
CA GLY A 129 -2.21 -13.53 -3.36
C GLY A 129 -1.36 -12.41 -3.94
N GLY A 130 -1.31 -11.20 -3.38
CA GLY A 130 -0.59 -10.08 -3.99
C GLY A 130 -1.08 -9.64 -5.39
N ILE A 131 -2.27 -10.06 -5.82
CA ILE A 131 -2.78 -9.85 -7.20
C ILE A 131 -3.86 -8.75 -7.21
N GLY A 132 -5.11 -9.10 -6.86
CA GLY A 132 -6.27 -8.24 -7.08
C GLY A 132 -6.35 -7.03 -6.16
N ARG A 133 -6.49 -7.26 -4.85
CA ARG A 133 -6.62 -6.19 -3.84
C ARG A 133 -5.36 -5.32 -3.77
N THR A 134 -4.19 -5.94 -3.93
CA THR A 134 -2.91 -5.23 -3.97
C THR A 134 -2.86 -4.31 -5.18
N GLY A 135 -3.12 -4.82 -6.39
CA GLY A 135 -3.14 -3.99 -7.61
C GLY A 135 -4.18 -2.88 -7.54
N LEU A 136 -5.36 -3.14 -6.98
CA LEU A 136 -6.41 -2.13 -6.81
C LEU A 136 -5.91 -0.96 -5.97
N VAL A 137 -5.36 -1.27 -4.79
CA VAL A 137 -4.86 -0.27 -3.85
C VAL A 137 -3.69 0.51 -4.42
N VAL A 138 -2.73 -0.21 -5.02
CA VAL A 138 -1.56 0.40 -5.66
C VAL A 138 -1.99 1.34 -6.77
N GLY A 139 -2.97 0.96 -7.58
CA GLY A 139 -3.49 1.80 -8.66
C GLY A 139 -4.07 3.11 -8.16
N CYS A 140 -4.91 3.04 -7.13
CA CYS A 140 -5.47 4.24 -6.52
C CYS A 140 -4.38 5.11 -5.90
N TRP A 141 -3.40 4.50 -5.21
CA TRP A 141 -2.30 5.24 -4.60
C TRP A 141 -1.40 5.95 -5.61
N LEU A 142 -1.07 5.30 -6.73
CA LEU A 142 -0.27 5.91 -7.80
C LEU A 142 -0.91 7.20 -8.32
N THR A 143 -2.24 7.18 -8.48
CA THR A 143 -3.02 8.36 -8.86
C THR A 143 -3.11 9.38 -7.74
N GLU A 144 -3.38 8.97 -6.50
CA GLU A 144 -3.51 9.84 -5.31
C GLU A 144 -2.21 10.63 -5.03
N CYS A 145 -1.06 9.96 -5.14
CA CYS A 145 0.24 10.58 -4.92
C CYS A 145 0.75 11.36 -6.14
N GLY A 146 0.12 11.23 -7.31
CA GLY A 146 0.53 11.90 -8.55
C GLY A 146 1.69 11.23 -9.30
N ALA A 147 2.04 9.98 -8.94
CA ALA A 147 2.98 9.18 -9.72
C ALA A 147 2.39 8.69 -11.06
N ALA A 148 1.05 8.61 -11.14
CA ALA A 148 0.28 8.48 -12.36
C ALA A 148 -0.61 9.71 -12.52
N LYS A 149 -0.77 10.20 -13.76
CA LYS A 149 -1.64 11.34 -14.05
C LYS A 149 -3.14 11.01 -13.85
N ASP A 150 -3.51 9.75 -14.07
CA ASP A 150 -4.88 9.24 -14.02
C ASP A 150 -4.87 7.72 -13.76
N GLY A 151 -6.06 7.15 -13.54
CA GLY A 151 -6.24 5.73 -13.29
C GLY A 151 -5.78 4.82 -14.44
N GLU A 152 -5.91 5.26 -15.70
CA GLU A 152 -5.46 4.49 -16.86
C GLU A 152 -3.93 4.37 -16.89
N GLU A 153 -3.22 5.48 -16.62
CA GLU A 153 -1.78 5.46 -16.49
C GLU A 153 -1.33 4.58 -15.31
N ALA A 154 -2.03 4.63 -14.17
CA ALA A 154 -1.74 3.78 -13.03
C ALA A 154 -1.84 2.29 -13.41
N LEU A 155 -2.88 1.89 -14.12
CA LEU A 155 -3.05 0.52 -14.63
C LEU A 155 -1.96 0.11 -15.62
N ARG A 156 -1.52 1.02 -16.49
CA ARG A 156 -0.41 0.78 -17.42
C ARG A 156 0.91 0.58 -16.68
N ILE A 157 1.18 1.38 -15.65
CA ILE A 157 2.36 1.22 -14.77
C ILE A 157 2.33 -0.17 -14.13
N ILE A 158 1.22 -0.54 -13.48
CA ILE A 158 1.07 -1.85 -12.82
C ILE A 158 1.25 -2.98 -13.83
N SER A 159 0.61 -2.90 -15.00
CA SER A 159 0.71 -3.92 -16.05
C SER A 159 2.16 -4.16 -16.49
N ASN A 160 2.95 -3.09 -16.62
CA ASN A 160 4.37 -3.20 -16.96
C ASN A 160 5.20 -3.86 -15.85
N GLU A 161 5.00 -3.46 -14.59
CA GLU A 161 5.71 -4.07 -13.46
C GLU A 161 5.29 -5.53 -13.24
N TRP A 162 4.01 -5.83 -13.39
CA TRP A 162 3.41 -7.14 -13.15
C TRP A 162 3.96 -8.23 -14.06
N ARG A 163 4.40 -7.90 -15.28
CA ARG A 163 5.07 -8.84 -16.21
C ARG A 163 6.33 -9.48 -15.62
N SER A 164 6.97 -8.82 -14.66
CA SER A 164 8.20 -9.32 -14.01
C SER A 164 7.94 -10.27 -12.84
N VAL A 165 6.68 -10.39 -12.39
CA VAL A 165 6.29 -11.20 -11.25
C VAL A 165 6.24 -12.67 -11.65
N GLU A 166 6.81 -13.56 -10.84
CA GLU A 166 6.99 -14.98 -11.21
C GLU A 166 5.68 -15.68 -11.63
N LYS A 167 4.58 -15.39 -10.92
CA LYS A 167 3.25 -15.94 -11.22
C LYS A 167 2.50 -15.27 -12.36
N PHE A 168 3.09 -14.31 -13.08
CA PHE A 168 2.45 -13.60 -14.20
C PHE A 168 1.81 -14.54 -15.22
N LYS A 169 2.49 -15.64 -15.58
CA LYS A 169 1.97 -16.63 -16.54
C LYS A 169 0.64 -17.25 -16.11
N ARG A 170 0.42 -17.44 -14.80
CA ARG A 170 -0.83 -18.01 -14.25
C ARG A 170 -1.89 -16.94 -14.00
N TYR A 171 -1.45 -15.74 -13.60
CA TYR A 171 -2.30 -14.60 -13.29
C TYR A 171 -1.82 -13.40 -14.11
N PRO A 172 -2.27 -13.24 -15.36
CA PRO A 172 -1.71 -12.24 -16.28
C PRO A 172 -2.09 -10.79 -15.95
N HIS A 173 -2.98 -10.57 -14.98
CA HIS A 173 -3.53 -9.27 -14.66
C HIS A 173 -3.46 -8.96 -13.16
N SER A 174 -3.09 -7.72 -12.85
CA SER A 174 -3.26 -7.07 -11.55
C SER A 174 -3.77 -5.66 -11.82
N PRO A 175 -4.91 -5.21 -11.26
CA PRO A 175 -5.88 -5.95 -10.43
C PRO A 175 -6.45 -7.23 -11.09
N GLU A 176 -7.24 -8.03 -10.37
CA GLU A 176 -7.62 -9.39 -10.82
C GLU A 176 -8.99 -9.44 -11.51
N THR A 177 -9.90 -8.50 -11.20
CA THR A 177 -11.28 -8.52 -11.69
C THR A 177 -11.64 -7.24 -12.42
N GLY A 178 -12.57 -7.34 -13.39
CA GLY A 178 -13.10 -6.17 -14.12
C GLY A 178 -13.56 -5.03 -13.21
N PRO A 179 -14.37 -5.29 -12.17
CA PRO A 179 -14.75 -4.24 -11.22
C PRO A 179 -13.57 -3.55 -10.54
N GLN A 180 -12.49 -4.29 -10.24
CA GLN A 180 -11.29 -3.68 -9.64
C GLN A 180 -10.53 -2.81 -10.64
N PHE A 181 -10.47 -3.20 -11.91
CA PHE A 181 -9.93 -2.36 -12.99
C PHE A 181 -10.75 -1.09 -13.14
N ASP A 182 -12.08 -1.21 -13.25
CA ASP A 182 -12.98 -0.07 -13.40
C ASP A 182 -12.87 0.90 -12.23
N PHE A 183 -12.71 0.37 -11.02
CA PHE A 183 -12.51 1.18 -9.81
C PHE A 183 -11.24 2.03 -9.91
N VAL A 184 -10.11 1.44 -10.35
CA VAL A 184 -8.86 2.18 -10.51
C VAL A 184 -8.95 3.17 -11.67
N ALA A 185 -9.49 2.75 -12.82
CA ALA A 185 -9.59 3.59 -14.01
C ALA A 185 -10.41 4.87 -13.74
N LYS A 186 -11.48 4.74 -12.94
CA LYS A 186 -12.37 5.85 -12.55
C LYS A 186 -11.96 6.52 -11.24
N PHE A 187 -10.81 6.17 -10.67
CA PHE A 187 -10.37 6.75 -9.41
C PHE A 187 -9.99 8.22 -9.61
N CYS A 188 -10.71 9.10 -8.91
CA CYS A 188 -10.35 10.51 -8.80
C CYS A 188 -9.55 10.72 -7.51
N PRO A 189 -8.36 11.33 -7.58
CA PRO A 189 -7.68 11.77 -6.38
C PRO A 189 -8.60 12.67 -5.55
N ARG A 190 -8.49 12.60 -4.23
CA ARG A 190 -9.24 13.52 -3.38
C ARG A 190 -8.72 14.94 -3.63
N GLU A 191 -9.64 15.85 -3.96
CA GLU A 191 -9.32 17.28 -3.98
C GLU A 191 -8.89 17.67 -2.57
N LEU A 192 -7.76 18.39 -2.48
CA LEU A 192 -7.38 19.09 -1.27
C LEU A 192 -8.56 20.01 -0.95
N GLN A 193 -9.31 19.71 0.12
CA GLN A 193 -10.17 20.73 0.71
C GLN A 193 -9.22 21.85 1.15
N SER A 194 -9.16 22.89 0.32
CA SER A 194 -8.57 24.17 0.68
C SER A 194 -9.45 24.75 1.78
N LEU A 195 -9.06 24.48 3.02
CA LEU A 195 -9.46 25.24 4.20
C LEU A 195 -8.54 26.45 4.33
#